data_AF-A0A2U1QFX6-F1
#
_entry.id   AF-A0A2U1QFX6-F1
#
_cell.length_a   1.000
_cell.length_b   1.000
_cell.length_c   1.000
_cell.angle_alpha   90.00
_cell.angle_beta   90.00
_cell.angle_gamma   90.00
#
_symmetry.space_group_name_H-M   'P 1'
#
loop_
_entity.id
_entity.type
_entity.pdbx_description
1 polymer ?
#
loop_
_entity_poly.entity_id
_entity_poly.type
_entity_poly.pdbx_seq_one_letter_code
_entity_poly.pdbx_strand_id
1 'polypeptide(L)'
;MEFTPLLFSSLERYLPPNLLDKPKAEKYNYMRDILRRYSTDAERTREQKHKEYRQKIISNYQPLYRELYTMNSSMFFVPSFHKAFSNPDKDQSIKDIISQPAPGVVTFDMLQPRFCEMLLSEVENFEKWVHETKFRIMRPNTMNKYGAVLDDFGLEGTLGKLMEEFVRHISKVYFADVGGFALDSHHGFVVEYGMDRDVELGFHVDDSEVTLNVCLGKQFTGGDLFFRGVRCEKHVNGPTYRDEIFDYSHSVGRAILHRGRHRHGARATTSGNRVNLLLWCRSSVFRELKKYKKDFLNFCGECQKEKEARLVHTMAAWKQGVLVGEGDTAAS
;
A
#
# COMPACT_ATOMS: atom_id res chain seq x y z
N MET A 1 -22.28 -7.83 22.28
CA MET A 1 -21.51 -6.71 22.87
C MET A 1 -20.96 -5.88 21.73
N GLU A 2 -20.89 -4.56 21.88
CA GLU A 2 -20.44 -3.63 20.83
C GLU A 2 -18.99 -3.85 20.40
N PHE A 3 -18.13 -4.24 21.35
CA PHE A 3 -16.72 -4.59 21.13
C PHE A 3 -16.38 -5.92 21.81
N THR A 4 -15.31 -6.59 21.37
CA THR A 4 -14.88 -7.88 21.94
C THR A 4 -14.28 -7.71 23.35
N PRO A 5 -14.52 -8.63 24.30
CA PRO A 5 -13.93 -8.56 25.64
C PRO A 5 -12.40 -8.48 25.67
N LEU A 6 -11.71 -9.18 24.76
CA LEU A 6 -10.25 -9.18 24.61
C LEU A 6 -9.67 -7.77 24.40
N LEU A 7 -10.40 -6.94 23.68
CA LEU A 7 -9.98 -5.60 23.33
C LEU A 7 -10.08 -4.66 24.55
N PHE A 8 -11.09 -4.83 25.41
CA PHE A 8 -11.15 -4.14 26.71
C PHE A 8 -10.00 -4.58 27.63
N SER A 9 -9.74 -5.88 27.76
CA SER A 9 -8.62 -6.38 28.57
C SER A 9 -7.26 -5.86 28.09
N SER A 10 -7.11 -5.59 26.80
CA SER A 10 -5.89 -5.01 26.22
C SER A 10 -5.76 -3.52 26.57
N LEU A 11 -6.88 -2.78 26.53
CA LEU A 11 -6.91 -1.34 26.85
C LEU A 11 -6.77 -1.04 28.34
N GLU A 12 -7.21 -1.95 29.23
CA GLU A 12 -7.13 -1.75 30.67
C GLU A 12 -5.70 -1.43 31.16
N ARG A 13 -4.69 -1.97 30.47
CA ARG A 13 -3.26 -1.74 30.77
C ARG A 13 -2.79 -0.30 30.52
N TYR A 14 -3.56 0.47 29.76
CA TYR A 14 -3.26 1.84 29.35
C TYR A 14 -4.23 2.85 29.98
N LEU A 15 -5.03 2.42 30.96
CA LEU A 15 -5.90 3.34 31.69
C LEU A 15 -5.06 4.40 32.41
N PRO A 16 -5.51 5.66 32.40
CA PRO A 16 -4.82 6.72 33.12
C PRO A 16 -4.88 6.43 34.64
N PRO A 17 -3.87 6.87 35.42
CA PRO A 17 -3.75 6.51 36.84
C PRO A 17 -5.01 6.79 37.67
N ASN A 18 -5.72 7.88 37.38
CA ASN A 18 -6.95 8.28 38.05
C ASN A 18 -8.16 7.34 37.80
N LEU A 19 -8.06 6.42 36.85
CA LEU A 19 -9.09 5.41 36.54
C LEU A 19 -8.72 4.00 37.03
N LEU A 20 -7.51 3.77 37.55
CA LEU A 20 -7.06 2.44 37.97
C LEU A 20 -7.86 1.87 39.14
N ASP A 21 -8.26 2.71 40.10
CA ASP A 21 -9.04 2.29 41.28
C ASP A 21 -10.55 2.43 41.09
N LYS A 22 -11.00 2.83 39.89
CA LYS A 22 -12.41 3.03 39.59
C LYS A 22 -13.16 1.71 39.36
N PRO A 23 -14.49 1.68 39.59
CA PRO A 23 -15.32 0.53 39.27
C PRO A 23 -15.20 0.11 37.81
N LYS A 24 -15.37 -1.19 37.55
CA LYS A 24 -15.29 -1.78 36.20
C LYS A 24 -16.19 -1.08 35.18
N ALA A 25 -17.37 -0.61 35.60
CA ALA A 25 -18.31 0.10 34.74
C ALA A 25 -17.77 1.46 34.26
N GLU A 26 -17.08 2.22 35.12
CA GLU A 26 -16.46 3.50 34.75
C GLU A 26 -15.30 3.28 33.78
N LYS A 27 -14.45 2.29 34.07
CA LYS A 27 -13.35 1.87 33.16
C LYS A 27 -13.88 1.46 31.80
N TYR A 28 -14.95 0.65 31.79
CA TYR A 28 -15.62 0.21 30.56
C TYR A 28 -16.16 1.39 29.75
N ASN A 29 -16.88 2.32 30.38
CA ASN A 29 -17.42 3.49 29.69
C ASN A 29 -16.30 4.35 29.08
N TYR A 30 -15.23 4.62 29.83
CA TYR A 30 -14.07 5.35 29.34
C TYR A 30 -13.42 4.68 28.11
N MET A 31 -13.15 3.37 28.18
CA MET A 31 -12.58 2.61 27.06
C MET A 31 -13.53 2.55 25.86
N ARG A 32 -14.83 2.35 26.09
CA ARG A 32 -15.86 2.34 25.03
C ARG A 32 -15.90 3.69 24.30
N ASP A 33 -15.83 4.79 25.04
CA ASP A 33 -15.87 6.14 24.46
C ASP A 33 -14.56 6.46 23.69
N ILE A 34 -13.42 5.88 24.08
CA ILE A 34 -12.23 5.86 23.22
C ILE A 34 -12.52 5.09 21.94
N LEU A 35 -13.01 3.86 22.03
CA LEU A 35 -13.19 3.00 20.87
C LEU A 35 -14.17 3.53 19.84
N ARG A 36 -15.26 4.16 20.28
CA ARG A 36 -16.21 4.82 19.39
C ARG A 36 -15.60 5.95 18.55
N ARG A 37 -14.49 6.55 18.99
CA ARG A 37 -13.75 7.55 18.20
C ARG A 37 -12.90 6.94 17.09
N TYR A 38 -12.53 5.67 17.22
CA TYR A 38 -11.66 4.97 16.26
C TYR A 38 -12.39 3.91 15.43
N SER A 39 -13.61 3.55 15.81
CA SER A 39 -14.44 2.57 15.12
C SER A 39 -15.89 3.00 15.27
N THR A 40 -16.38 3.73 14.27
CA THR A 40 -17.77 4.24 14.25
C THR A 40 -18.77 3.12 13.95
N ASP A 41 -20.03 3.34 14.31
CA ASP A 41 -21.10 2.34 14.08
C ASP A 41 -21.26 1.99 12.59
N ALA A 42 -21.06 2.98 11.71
CA ALA A 42 -21.09 2.81 10.27
C ALA A 42 -19.93 1.92 9.77
N GLU A 43 -18.71 2.14 10.28
CA GLU A 43 -17.54 1.32 9.94
C GLU A 43 -17.71 -0.13 10.42
N ARG A 44 -18.14 -0.33 11.68
CA ARG A 44 -18.39 -1.68 12.22
C ARG A 44 -19.47 -2.42 11.43
N THR A 45 -20.54 -1.72 11.04
CA THR A 45 -21.60 -2.28 10.20
C THR A 45 -21.06 -2.69 8.82
N ARG A 46 -20.19 -1.85 8.22
CA ARG A 46 -19.55 -2.15 6.94
C ARG A 46 -18.63 -3.37 7.05
N GLU A 47 -17.80 -3.45 8.08
CA GLU A 47 -16.92 -4.60 8.34
C GLU A 47 -17.69 -5.89 8.53
N GLN A 48 -18.78 -5.86 9.30
CA GLN A 48 -19.62 -7.03 9.52
C GLN A 48 -20.26 -7.52 8.21
N LYS A 49 -20.83 -6.61 7.41
CA LYS A 49 -21.38 -6.94 6.08
C LYS A 49 -20.30 -7.51 5.15
N HIS A 50 -19.09 -6.96 5.19
CA HIS A 50 -17.97 -7.45 4.41
C HIS A 50 -17.58 -8.88 4.82
N LYS A 51 -17.49 -9.18 6.12
CA LYS A 51 -17.23 -10.53 6.65
C LYS A 51 -18.30 -11.52 6.20
N GLU A 52 -19.58 -11.16 6.29
CA GLU A 52 -20.69 -12.00 5.83
C GLU A 52 -20.63 -12.28 4.33
N TYR A 53 -20.27 -11.26 3.53
CA TYR A 53 -20.05 -11.41 2.10
C TYR A 53 -18.92 -12.39 1.79
N ARG A 54 -17.75 -12.25 2.45
CA ARG A 54 -16.61 -13.17 2.26
C ARG A 54 -16.96 -14.58 2.68
N GLN A 55 -17.64 -14.73 3.82
CA GLN A 55 -18.04 -16.04 4.33
C GLN A 55 -18.98 -16.78 3.36
N LYS A 56 -19.87 -16.05 2.66
CA LYS A 56 -20.71 -16.63 1.61
C LYS A 56 -19.90 -17.12 0.42
N ILE A 57 -18.86 -16.38 0.01
CA ILE A 57 -17.98 -16.85 -1.07
C ILE A 57 -17.22 -18.10 -0.61
N ILE A 58 -16.54 -18.03 0.54
CA ILE A 58 -15.72 -19.13 1.07
C ILE A 58 -16.53 -20.42 1.26
N SER A 59 -17.81 -20.34 1.61
CA SER A 59 -18.65 -21.53 1.79
C SER A 59 -19.20 -22.14 0.50
N ASN A 60 -19.19 -21.40 -0.62
CA ASN A 60 -19.81 -21.82 -1.89
C ASN A 60 -18.81 -21.98 -3.05
N TYR A 61 -17.66 -21.31 -2.99
CA TYR A 61 -16.60 -21.43 -3.96
C TYR A 61 -15.70 -22.63 -3.63
N GLN A 62 -15.30 -23.38 -4.66
CA GLN A 62 -14.37 -24.50 -4.52
C GLN A 62 -13.02 -24.10 -5.12
N PRO A 63 -11.97 -23.97 -4.30
CA PRO A 63 -10.64 -23.63 -4.79
C PRO A 63 -10.06 -24.68 -5.73
N LEU A 64 -9.34 -24.24 -6.76
CA LEU A 64 -8.65 -25.11 -7.70
C LEU A 64 -7.31 -25.61 -7.13
N TYR A 65 -6.58 -24.73 -6.43
CA TYR A 65 -5.28 -25.03 -5.83
C TYR A 65 -5.24 -24.68 -4.34
N ARG A 66 -5.39 -25.70 -3.48
CA ARG A 66 -5.36 -25.54 -2.02
C ARG A 66 -4.02 -25.00 -1.51
N GLU A 67 -2.94 -25.23 -2.26
CA GLU A 67 -1.59 -24.77 -1.96
C GLU A 67 -1.47 -23.24 -1.93
N LEU A 68 -2.32 -22.51 -2.67
CA LEU A 68 -2.33 -21.04 -2.64
C LEU A 68 -2.84 -20.47 -1.30
N TYR A 69 -3.59 -21.27 -0.53
CA TYR A 69 -4.28 -20.85 0.70
C TYR A 69 -3.44 -21.05 1.96
N THR A 70 -2.24 -21.60 1.81
CA THR A 70 -1.28 -21.73 2.91
C THR A 70 0.06 -21.22 2.43
N MET A 71 0.60 -20.19 3.09
CA MET A 71 1.93 -19.67 2.79
C MET A 71 2.99 -20.78 2.71
N ASN A 72 3.57 -20.97 1.53
CA ASN A 72 4.68 -21.87 1.30
C ASN A 72 5.78 -21.13 0.50
N SER A 73 6.74 -20.57 1.23
CA SER A 73 7.80 -19.74 0.65
C SER A 73 8.63 -20.46 -0.42
N SER A 74 8.88 -21.76 -0.24
CA SER A 74 9.70 -22.56 -1.18
C SER A 74 9.01 -22.84 -2.52
N MET A 75 7.67 -22.88 -2.51
CA MET A 75 6.84 -23.07 -3.70
C MET A 75 6.50 -21.75 -4.38
N PHE A 76 6.38 -20.67 -3.60
CA PHE A 76 5.92 -19.39 -4.13
C PHE A 76 7.06 -18.61 -4.76
N PHE A 77 8.24 -18.64 -4.13
CA PHE A 77 9.33 -17.74 -4.47
C PHE A 77 10.44 -18.40 -5.28
N VAL A 78 11.07 -17.62 -6.16
CA VAL A 78 12.28 -18.05 -6.85
C VAL A 78 13.39 -18.39 -5.84
N PRO A 79 14.29 -19.35 -6.15
CA PRO A 79 15.28 -19.81 -5.17
C PRO A 79 16.17 -18.72 -4.59
N SER A 80 16.54 -17.71 -5.39
CA SER A 80 17.34 -16.55 -4.94
C SER A 80 16.63 -15.74 -3.86
N PHE A 81 15.35 -15.43 -4.08
CA PHE A 81 14.52 -14.72 -3.11
C PHE A 81 14.33 -15.55 -1.83
N HIS A 82 13.94 -16.82 -1.97
CA HIS A 82 13.77 -17.72 -0.82
C HIS A 82 15.04 -17.83 0.03
N LYS A 83 16.21 -17.96 -0.61
CA LYS A 83 17.51 -18.07 0.06
C LYS A 83 17.86 -16.79 0.83
N ALA A 84 17.60 -15.60 0.26
CA ALA A 84 17.87 -14.34 0.95
C ALA A 84 17.10 -14.24 2.27
N PHE A 85 15.81 -14.61 2.26
CA PHE A 85 14.98 -14.55 3.48
C PHE A 85 15.31 -15.63 4.52
N SER A 86 16.03 -16.68 4.13
CA SER A 86 16.49 -17.75 5.01
C SER A 86 17.89 -17.50 5.59
N ASN A 87 18.57 -16.42 5.18
CA ASN A 87 19.93 -16.11 5.62
C ASN A 87 19.91 -15.51 7.05
N PRO A 88 20.86 -15.89 7.94
CA PRO A 88 21.04 -15.25 9.24
C PRO A 88 21.26 -13.72 9.14
N ASP A 89 22.02 -13.25 8.15
CA ASP A 89 22.12 -11.83 7.79
C ASP A 89 21.08 -11.47 6.73
N LYS A 90 19.83 -11.43 7.17
CA LYS A 90 18.67 -11.20 6.30
C LYS A 90 18.69 -9.81 5.66
N ASP A 91 19.07 -8.77 6.41
CA ASP A 91 19.03 -7.40 5.90
C ASP A 91 20.06 -7.19 4.78
N GLN A 92 21.27 -7.76 4.88
CA GLN A 92 22.27 -7.68 3.82
C GLN A 92 21.86 -8.53 2.60
N SER A 93 21.46 -9.78 2.81
CA SER A 93 21.07 -10.66 1.70
C SER A 93 19.83 -10.17 0.93
N ILE A 94 18.89 -9.48 1.59
CA ILE A 94 17.78 -8.78 0.91
C ILE A 94 18.31 -7.66 0.00
N LYS A 95 19.32 -6.90 0.43
CA LYS A 95 19.90 -5.83 -0.40
C LYS A 95 20.58 -6.41 -1.64
N ASP A 96 21.22 -7.56 -1.52
CA ASP A 96 21.95 -8.20 -2.62
C ASP A 96 21.04 -8.64 -3.78
N ILE A 97 19.76 -8.92 -3.52
CA ILE A 97 18.79 -9.37 -4.52
C ILE A 97 17.86 -8.25 -5.04
N ILE A 98 17.98 -7.03 -4.50
CA ILE A 98 17.12 -5.89 -4.82
C ILE A 98 17.86 -4.89 -5.69
N SER A 99 17.19 -4.42 -6.74
CA SER A 99 17.61 -3.28 -7.54
C SER A 99 16.75 -2.06 -7.22
N GLN A 100 17.36 -0.88 -7.11
CA GLN A 100 16.67 0.40 -6.93
C GLN A 100 16.84 1.27 -8.19
N PRO A 101 15.99 1.08 -9.22
CA PRO A 101 16.15 1.80 -10.49
C PRO A 101 15.74 3.29 -10.41
N ALA A 102 14.96 3.67 -9.40
CA ALA A 102 14.57 5.05 -9.14
C ALA A 102 14.39 5.31 -7.64
N PRO A 103 14.47 6.57 -7.16
CA PRO A 103 14.18 6.90 -5.77
C PRO A 103 12.78 6.44 -5.34
N GLY A 104 12.71 5.58 -4.32
CA GLY A 104 11.42 5.06 -3.83
C GLY A 104 10.77 3.98 -4.66
N VAL A 105 11.53 3.36 -5.56
CA VAL A 105 11.09 2.21 -6.35
C VAL A 105 12.17 1.14 -6.27
N VAL A 106 11.78 -0.05 -5.84
CA VAL A 106 12.67 -1.21 -5.84
C VAL A 106 12.08 -2.34 -6.66
N THR A 107 12.92 -3.13 -7.31
CA THR A 107 12.53 -4.26 -8.16
C THR A 107 13.37 -5.48 -7.84
N PHE A 108 12.77 -6.66 -7.92
CA PHE A 108 13.42 -7.94 -7.62
C PHE A 108 12.65 -9.10 -8.24
N ASP A 109 13.35 -10.18 -8.54
CA ASP A 109 12.71 -11.42 -8.98
C ASP A 109 12.09 -12.11 -7.76
N MET A 110 10.80 -12.43 -7.84
CA MET A 110 10.03 -12.83 -6.66
C MET A 110 9.33 -14.16 -6.85
N LEU A 111 8.37 -14.27 -7.77
CA LEU A 111 7.48 -15.43 -7.88
C LEU A 111 7.99 -16.46 -8.88
N GLN A 112 7.83 -17.73 -8.55
CA GLN A 112 8.08 -18.81 -9.51
C GLN A 112 7.03 -18.77 -10.64
N PRO A 113 7.41 -19.11 -11.89
CA PRO A 113 6.46 -19.20 -12.99
C PRO A 113 5.25 -20.10 -12.69
N ARG A 114 5.48 -21.25 -12.05
CA ARG A 114 4.42 -22.17 -11.64
C ARG A 114 3.43 -21.53 -10.67
N PHE A 115 3.92 -20.73 -9.70
CA PHE A 115 3.02 -20.01 -8.78
C PHE A 115 2.16 -19.02 -9.54
N CYS A 116 2.75 -18.27 -10.48
CA CYS A 116 2.02 -17.34 -11.33
C CYS A 116 0.90 -18.03 -12.12
N GLU A 117 1.20 -19.17 -12.77
CA GLU A 117 0.21 -19.97 -13.51
C GLU A 117 -0.93 -20.49 -12.63
N MET A 118 -0.60 -20.99 -11.43
CA MET A 118 -1.58 -21.46 -10.46
C MET A 118 -2.51 -20.34 -10.00
N LEU A 119 -1.96 -19.17 -9.66
CA LEU A 119 -2.75 -18.03 -9.21
C LEU A 119 -3.63 -17.48 -10.35
N LEU A 120 -3.13 -17.42 -11.59
CA LEU A 120 -3.93 -17.06 -12.76
C LEU A 120 -5.11 -18.01 -12.95
N SER A 121 -4.84 -19.32 -12.90
CA SER A 121 -5.87 -20.35 -13.08
C SER A 121 -6.91 -20.33 -11.95
N GLU A 122 -6.49 -20.03 -10.72
CA GLU A 122 -7.39 -19.86 -9.57
C GLU A 122 -8.33 -18.66 -9.76
N VAL A 123 -7.79 -17.52 -10.21
CA VAL A 123 -8.60 -16.33 -10.51
C VAL A 123 -9.59 -16.60 -11.64
N GLU A 124 -9.16 -17.28 -12.70
CA GLU A 124 -10.03 -17.67 -13.81
C GLU A 124 -11.14 -18.63 -13.36
N ASN A 125 -10.83 -19.58 -12.47
CA ASN A 125 -11.81 -20.47 -11.86
C ASN A 125 -12.81 -19.69 -11.00
N PHE A 126 -12.34 -18.72 -10.22
CA PHE A 126 -13.19 -17.85 -9.42
C PHE A 126 -14.14 -17.02 -10.29
N GLU A 127 -13.65 -16.33 -11.32
CA GLU A 127 -14.48 -15.55 -12.25
C GLU A 127 -15.49 -16.43 -13.00
N LYS A 128 -15.11 -17.65 -13.39
CA LYS A 128 -16.03 -18.63 -13.97
C LYS A 128 -17.17 -18.98 -13.00
N TRP A 129 -16.83 -19.30 -11.75
CA TRP A 129 -17.83 -19.58 -10.71
C TRP A 129 -18.76 -18.38 -10.48
N VAL A 130 -18.23 -17.15 -10.43
CA VAL A 130 -19.01 -15.91 -10.31
C VAL A 130 -20.02 -15.79 -11.46
N HIS A 131 -19.58 -16.06 -12.69
CA HIS A 131 -20.44 -15.99 -13.87
C HIS A 131 -21.55 -17.05 -13.85
N GLU A 132 -21.20 -18.31 -13.59
CA GLU A 132 -22.15 -19.44 -13.58
C GLU A 132 -23.20 -19.31 -12.48
N THR A 133 -22.79 -18.84 -11.29
CA THR A 133 -23.69 -18.64 -10.15
C THR A 133 -24.41 -17.29 -10.16
N LYS A 134 -24.02 -16.37 -11.06
CA LYS A 134 -24.46 -14.97 -11.09
C LYS A 134 -24.23 -14.26 -9.75
N PHE A 135 -23.19 -14.66 -9.02
CA PHE A 135 -22.84 -14.06 -7.74
C PHE A 135 -22.36 -12.62 -7.96
N ARG A 136 -22.74 -11.69 -7.08
CA ARG A 136 -22.27 -10.31 -7.15
C ARG A 136 -21.01 -10.15 -6.32
N ILE A 137 -19.90 -9.81 -6.95
CA ILE A 137 -18.61 -9.58 -6.29
C ILE A 137 -18.26 -8.09 -6.24
N MET A 138 -17.40 -7.74 -5.28
CA MET A 138 -16.73 -6.45 -5.26
C MET A 138 -15.56 -6.46 -6.24
N ARG A 139 -15.40 -5.37 -6.99
CA ARG A 139 -14.26 -5.20 -7.91
C ARG A 139 -13.03 -4.68 -7.16
N PRO A 140 -11.81 -4.92 -7.71
CA PRO A 140 -10.56 -4.71 -6.99
C PRO A 140 -10.38 -3.32 -6.38
N ASN A 141 -10.77 -2.29 -7.13
CA ASN A 141 -10.78 -0.90 -6.68
C ASN A 141 -11.77 -0.09 -7.55
N THR A 142 -11.87 1.21 -7.31
CA THR A 142 -12.80 2.11 -8.03
C THR A 142 -12.38 2.45 -9.46
N MET A 143 -11.14 2.12 -9.84
CA MET A 143 -10.56 2.45 -11.15
C MET A 143 -10.43 1.23 -12.08
N ASN A 144 -10.49 0.01 -11.56
CA ASN A 144 -10.39 -1.23 -12.33
C ASN A 144 -11.73 -1.96 -12.40
N LYS A 145 -12.16 -2.29 -13.62
CA LYS A 145 -13.40 -3.03 -13.88
C LYS A 145 -13.17 -4.54 -13.86
N TYR A 146 -11.94 -4.98 -14.13
CA TYR A 146 -11.58 -6.39 -14.28
C TYR A 146 -10.55 -6.85 -13.26
N GLY A 147 -10.68 -8.11 -12.85
CA GLY A 147 -9.91 -8.72 -11.78
C GLY A 147 -10.74 -8.98 -10.52
N ALA A 148 -10.09 -9.52 -9.51
CA ALA A 148 -10.71 -10.05 -8.29
C ALA A 148 -9.92 -9.66 -7.03
N VAL A 149 -10.65 -9.48 -5.92
CA VAL A 149 -10.06 -9.31 -4.58
C VAL A 149 -9.75 -10.70 -4.02
N LEU A 150 -8.47 -10.99 -3.77
CA LEU A 150 -8.00 -12.32 -3.40
C LEU A 150 -8.44 -12.75 -2.00
N ASP A 151 -8.55 -11.78 -1.09
CA ASP A 151 -9.04 -12.02 0.27
C ASP A 151 -10.49 -12.55 0.27
N ASP A 152 -11.30 -12.15 -0.72
CA ASP A 152 -12.73 -12.46 -0.76
C ASP A 152 -13.01 -13.95 -0.94
N PHE A 153 -12.10 -14.65 -1.60
CA PHE A 153 -12.20 -16.09 -1.84
C PHE A 153 -11.13 -16.90 -1.12
N GLY A 154 -10.51 -16.32 -0.07
CA GLY A 154 -9.81 -17.05 1.00
C GLY A 154 -8.29 -16.86 1.10
N LEU A 155 -7.66 -15.99 0.30
CA LEU A 155 -6.20 -15.80 0.35
C LEU A 155 -5.72 -14.83 1.46
N GLU A 156 -6.63 -14.24 2.25
CA GLU A 156 -6.32 -13.25 3.31
C GLU A 156 -5.20 -13.71 4.26
N GLY A 157 -5.24 -14.98 4.71
CA GLY A 157 -4.21 -15.51 5.60
C GLY A 157 -2.84 -15.65 4.93
N THR A 158 -2.81 -16.05 3.66
CA THR A 158 -1.58 -16.18 2.87
C THR A 158 -0.98 -14.81 2.57
N LEU A 159 -1.79 -13.85 2.13
CA LEU A 159 -1.35 -12.50 1.81
C LEU A 159 -0.96 -11.71 3.06
N GLY A 160 -1.60 -11.99 4.20
CA GLY A 160 -1.18 -11.50 5.51
C GLY A 160 0.25 -11.94 5.86
N LYS A 161 0.55 -13.23 5.71
CA LYS A 161 1.93 -13.74 5.89
C LYS A 161 2.90 -13.18 4.87
N LEU A 162 2.48 -13.00 3.61
CA LEU A 162 3.32 -12.39 2.57
C LEU A 162 3.75 -10.97 2.99
N MET A 163 2.78 -10.18 3.46
CA MET A 163 3.05 -8.84 3.96
C MET A 163 3.98 -8.90 5.18
N GLU A 164 3.64 -9.73 6.16
CA GLU A 164 4.30 -9.77 7.47
C GLU A 164 5.75 -10.27 7.40
N GLU A 165 5.96 -11.39 6.71
CA GLU A 165 7.21 -12.13 6.70
C GLU A 165 8.16 -11.63 5.60
N PHE A 166 7.65 -11.00 4.54
CA PHE A 166 8.45 -10.61 3.38
C PHE A 166 8.40 -9.10 3.11
N VAL A 167 7.22 -8.56 2.77
CA VAL A 167 7.11 -7.15 2.35
C VAL A 167 7.55 -6.19 3.45
N ARG A 168 7.20 -6.45 4.72
CA ARG A 168 7.61 -5.63 5.87
C ARG A 168 9.12 -5.59 6.08
N HIS A 169 9.85 -6.69 5.81
CA HIS A 169 11.31 -6.71 5.94
C HIS A 169 11.97 -5.85 4.86
N ILE A 170 11.52 -5.95 3.61
CA ILE A 170 12.00 -5.07 2.53
C ILE A 170 11.66 -3.61 2.86
N SER A 171 10.43 -3.39 3.34
CA SER A 171 9.90 -2.05 3.62
C SER A 171 10.56 -1.36 4.80
N LYS A 172 11.03 -2.13 5.80
CA LYS A 172 11.88 -1.60 6.87
C LYS A 172 13.18 -0.99 6.33
N VAL A 173 13.75 -1.56 5.27
CA VAL A 173 15.03 -1.09 4.69
C VAL A 173 14.82 0.09 3.73
N TYR A 174 13.85 -0.01 2.82
CA TYR A 174 13.71 0.94 1.71
C TYR A 174 12.58 1.97 1.88
N PHE A 175 11.66 1.76 2.82
CA PHE A 175 10.42 2.54 2.98
C PHE A 175 10.17 2.94 4.44
N ALA A 176 11.24 3.10 5.23
CA ALA A 176 11.14 3.51 6.63
C ALA A 176 10.49 4.90 6.80
N ASP A 177 10.66 5.78 5.81
CA ASP A 177 10.09 7.14 5.78
C ASP A 177 8.57 7.17 5.66
N VAL A 178 7.96 6.08 5.19
CA VAL A 178 6.51 5.91 5.06
C VAL A 178 5.95 4.84 6.01
N GLY A 179 6.66 4.53 7.09
CA GLY A 179 6.17 3.56 8.09
C GLY A 179 6.27 2.10 7.65
N GLY A 180 7.13 1.78 6.68
CA GLY A 180 7.29 0.43 6.13
C GLY A 180 7.68 -0.66 7.15
N PHE A 181 8.19 -0.28 8.32
CA PHE A 181 8.50 -1.21 9.42
C PHE A 181 7.27 -1.67 10.22
N ALA A 182 6.14 -0.96 10.13
CA ALA A 182 4.95 -1.17 10.94
C ALA A 182 3.70 -1.42 10.07
N LEU A 183 3.86 -2.15 8.96
CA LEU A 183 2.75 -2.59 8.12
C LEU A 183 1.90 -3.63 8.89
N ASP A 184 0.60 -3.40 8.96
CA ASP A 184 -0.35 -4.15 9.80
C ASP A 184 -1.65 -4.56 9.09
N SER A 185 -1.90 -4.05 7.89
CA SER A 185 -3.08 -4.41 7.10
C SER A 185 -2.76 -4.39 5.61
N HIS A 186 -3.49 -5.19 4.83
CA HIS A 186 -3.32 -5.28 3.40
C HIS A 186 -4.65 -5.23 2.65
N HIS A 187 -4.58 -4.95 1.35
CA HIS A 187 -5.65 -5.21 0.39
C HIS A 187 -5.02 -5.89 -0.82
N GLY A 188 -5.30 -7.18 -0.96
CA GLY A 188 -4.70 -8.05 -1.97
C GLY A 188 -5.67 -8.33 -3.12
N PHE A 189 -5.25 -8.03 -4.35
CA PHE A 189 -6.11 -8.17 -5.52
C PHE A 189 -5.32 -8.40 -6.79
N VAL A 190 -6.01 -8.89 -7.82
CA VAL A 190 -5.48 -8.93 -9.19
C VAL A 190 -6.21 -7.93 -10.06
N VAL A 191 -5.51 -7.39 -11.05
CA VAL A 191 -6.06 -6.54 -12.10
C VAL A 191 -5.73 -7.14 -13.46
N GLU A 192 -6.65 -7.00 -14.40
CA GLU A 192 -6.50 -7.51 -15.76
C GLU A 192 -6.54 -6.36 -16.76
N TYR A 193 -5.51 -6.29 -17.61
CA TYR A 193 -5.44 -5.37 -18.72
C TYR A 193 -5.42 -6.09 -20.06
N GLY A 194 -6.00 -5.48 -21.09
CA GLY A 194 -6.16 -6.07 -22.42
C GLY A 194 -7.22 -5.36 -23.25
N MET A 195 -7.36 -5.74 -24.51
CA MET A 195 -8.30 -5.12 -25.46
C MET A 195 -9.77 -5.32 -25.10
N ASP A 196 -10.09 -6.44 -24.45
CA ASP A 196 -11.42 -6.78 -23.92
C ASP A 196 -11.50 -6.62 -22.39
N ARG A 197 -10.58 -5.84 -21.82
CA ARG A 197 -10.42 -5.57 -20.39
C ARG A 197 -10.17 -4.07 -20.17
N ASP A 198 -9.56 -3.70 -19.05
CA ASP A 198 -9.05 -2.33 -18.88
C ASP A 198 -7.84 -2.15 -19.81
N VAL A 199 -7.80 -1.11 -20.64
CA VAL A 199 -6.69 -0.91 -21.59
C VAL A 199 -5.48 -0.29 -20.90
N GLU A 200 -5.74 0.68 -20.03
CA GLU A 200 -4.75 1.47 -19.29
C GLU A 200 -5.29 1.85 -17.92
N LEU A 201 -4.44 2.44 -17.08
CA LEU A 201 -4.87 3.05 -15.82
C LEU A 201 -4.26 4.43 -15.70
N GLY A 202 -5.14 5.43 -15.63
CA GLY A 202 -4.77 6.84 -15.57
C GLY A 202 -3.90 7.20 -14.36
N PHE A 203 -3.42 8.44 -14.34
CA PHE A 203 -2.54 8.93 -13.29
C PHE A 203 -3.20 8.93 -11.90
N HIS A 204 -2.58 8.30 -10.92
CA HIS A 204 -3.10 8.13 -9.56
C HIS A 204 -2.00 7.93 -8.51
N VAL A 205 -2.44 7.72 -7.28
CA VAL A 205 -1.66 7.22 -6.14
C VAL A 205 -2.45 6.09 -5.48
N ASP A 206 -1.76 5.21 -4.79
CA ASP A 206 -2.40 4.13 -4.05
C ASP A 206 -2.81 4.57 -2.64
N ASP A 207 -3.89 3.99 -2.13
CA ASP A 207 -4.24 4.08 -0.72
C ASP A 207 -3.42 3.06 0.10
N SER A 208 -2.10 3.24 0.07
CA SER A 208 -1.13 2.41 0.78
C SER A 208 0.04 3.25 1.28
N GLU A 209 0.77 2.72 2.26
CA GLU A 209 2.10 3.21 2.57
C GLU A 209 3.11 2.63 1.57
N VAL A 210 2.98 1.33 1.30
CA VAL A 210 3.80 0.59 0.34
C VAL A 210 2.91 -0.28 -0.54
N THR A 211 3.14 -0.25 -1.85
CA THR A 211 2.46 -1.10 -2.83
C THR A 211 3.43 -2.10 -3.44
N LEU A 212 3.11 -3.38 -3.33
CA LEU A 212 3.71 -4.45 -4.12
C LEU A 212 2.89 -4.65 -5.38
N ASN A 213 3.56 -4.75 -6.53
CA ASN A 213 2.96 -5.09 -7.81
C ASN A 213 3.83 -6.15 -8.50
N VAL A 214 3.24 -7.30 -8.84
CA VAL A 214 3.94 -8.43 -9.46
C VAL A 214 3.22 -8.86 -10.72
N CYS A 215 3.94 -8.97 -11.83
CA CYS A 215 3.37 -9.47 -13.07
C CYS A 215 3.16 -10.98 -12.97
N LEU A 216 1.91 -11.45 -13.03
CA LEU A 216 1.57 -12.87 -13.05
C LEU A 216 1.68 -13.47 -14.45
N GLY A 217 1.64 -12.64 -15.49
CA GLY A 217 1.90 -13.04 -16.87
C GLY A 217 0.71 -12.92 -17.79
N LYS A 218 0.61 -13.88 -18.73
CA LYS A 218 0.02 -13.83 -20.09
C LYS A 218 0.94 -13.16 -21.12
N GLN A 219 0.77 -13.49 -22.40
CA GLN A 219 1.52 -12.86 -23.50
C GLN A 219 0.92 -11.48 -23.76
N PHE A 220 1.72 -10.42 -23.68
CA PHE A 220 1.27 -9.05 -23.93
C PHE A 220 2.41 -8.14 -24.44
N THR A 221 2.03 -6.99 -24.99
CA THR A 221 2.93 -5.86 -25.28
C THR A 221 2.38 -4.57 -24.70
N GLY A 222 3.27 -3.64 -24.34
CA GLY A 222 2.90 -2.40 -23.66
C GLY A 222 2.54 -2.64 -22.18
N GLY A 223 1.70 -1.78 -21.62
CA GLY A 223 1.33 -1.87 -20.21
C GLY A 223 2.38 -1.33 -19.23
N ASP A 224 3.44 -0.67 -19.70
CA ASP A 224 4.49 -0.17 -18.79
C ASP A 224 3.90 0.69 -17.67
N LEU A 225 4.44 0.54 -16.45
CA LEU A 225 4.17 1.50 -15.40
C LEU A 225 4.94 2.78 -15.68
N PHE A 226 4.35 3.90 -15.33
CA PHE A 226 5.04 5.18 -15.40
C PHE A 226 4.91 5.89 -14.05
N PHE A 227 6.01 6.44 -13.56
CA PHE A 227 6.15 7.09 -12.27
C PHE A 227 6.56 8.56 -12.46
N ARG A 228 5.97 9.46 -11.67
CA ARG A 228 6.12 10.91 -11.81
C ARG A 228 6.37 11.57 -10.45
N GLY A 229 7.24 10.96 -9.66
CA GLY A 229 7.67 11.47 -8.36
C GLY A 229 6.60 11.40 -7.27
N VAL A 230 7.04 11.67 -6.04
CA VAL A 230 6.21 11.61 -4.83
C VAL A 230 5.73 13.00 -4.45
N ARG A 231 4.47 13.12 -4.03
CA ARG A 231 3.88 14.37 -3.57
C ARG A 231 3.10 14.21 -2.26
N CYS A 232 3.10 15.26 -1.45
CA CYS A 232 2.18 15.35 -0.32
C CYS A 232 0.74 15.55 -0.83
N GLU A 233 -0.23 15.58 0.09
CA GLU A 233 -1.64 15.74 -0.27
C GLU A 233 -1.92 17.07 -0.97
N LYS A 234 -1.26 18.14 -0.54
CA LYS A 234 -1.45 19.49 -1.11
C LYS A 234 -0.94 19.59 -2.55
N HIS A 235 0.12 18.86 -2.87
CA HIS A 235 0.84 18.98 -4.14
C HIS A 235 0.66 17.76 -5.06
N VAL A 236 -0.34 16.90 -4.80
CA VAL A 236 -0.54 15.67 -5.59
C VAL A 236 -0.70 15.96 -7.09
N ASN A 237 -1.36 17.08 -7.43
CA ASN A 237 -1.57 17.56 -8.80
C ASN A 237 -0.49 18.55 -9.27
N GLY A 238 0.61 18.69 -8.54
CA GLY A 238 1.71 19.57 -8.92
C GLY A 238 2.43 19.11 -10.18
N PRO A 239 3.34 19.92 -10.73
CA PRO A 239 4.10 19.57 -11.93
C PRO A 239 4.94 18.31 -11.73
N THR A 240 5.34 17.70 -12.85
CA THR A 240 6.34 16.64 -12.89
C THR A 240 7.66 17.21 -13.43
N TYR A 241 8.77 16.85 -12.79
CA TYR A 241 10.10 17.24 -13.24
C TYR A 241 10.82 16.09 -13.96
N ARG A 242 11.83 16.42 -14.77
CA ARG A 242 12.52 15.44 -15.63
C ARG A 242 13.20 14.33 -14.82
N ASP A 243 13.75 14.66 -13.67
CA ASP A 243 14.41 13.75 -12.72
C ASP A 243 13.43 12.83 -11.96
N GLU A 244 12.12 13.06 -12.10
CA GLU A 244 11.07 12.26 -11.47
C GLU A 244 10.41 11.26 -12.42
N ILE A 245 10.78 11.30 -13.71
CA ILE A 245 10.23 10.43 -14.74
C ILE A 245 10.94 9.10 -14.69
N PHE A 246 10.21 8.05 -14.36
CA PHE A 246 10.68 6.68 -14.42
C PHE A 246 9.60 5.79 -15.03
N ASP A 247 9.93 5.01 -16.05
CA ASP A 247 9.02 4.07 -16.68
C ASP A 247 9.56 2.64 -16.46
N TYR A 248 8.67 1.68 -16.21
CA TYR A 248 9.01 0.31 -15.85
C TYR A 248 8.23 -0.70 -16.68
N SER A 249 8.97 -1.53 -17.41
CA SER A 249 8.42 -2.66 -18.16
C SER A 249 8.32 -3.90 -17.30
N HIS A 250 7.17 -4.57 -17.37
CA HIS A 250 6.92 -5.77 -16.58
C HIS A 250 7.64 -7.00 -17.14
N SER A 251 8.08 -7.85 -16.21
CA SER A 251 8.53 -9.22 -16.50
C SER A 251 7.79 -10.18 -15.57
N VAL A 252 7.37 -11.34 -16.09
CA VAL A 252 6.63 -12.35 -15.33
C VAL A 252 7.41 -12.77 -14.08
N GLY A 253 6.74 -12.82 -12.94
CA GLY A 253 7.31 -13.17 -11.63
C GLY A 253 8.19 -12.09 -10.99
N ARG A 254 8.50 -11.01 -11.71
CA ARG A 254 9.26 -9.88 -11.18
C ARG A 254 8.34 -8.90 -10.46
N ALA A 255 8.75 -8.53 -9.26
CA ALA A 255 8.06 -7.56 -8.42
C ALA A 255 8.64 -6.16 -8.58
N ILE A 256 7.75 -5.18 -8.47
CA ILE A 256 8.07 -3.79 -8.19
C ILE A 256 7.37 -3.40 -6.88
N LEU A 257 8.14 -2.78 -5.97
CA LEU A 257 7.66 -2.30 -4.69
C LEU A 257 7.94 -0.79 -4.63
N HIS A 258 6.92 0.01 -4.32
CA HIS A 258 7.03 1.46 -4.29
C HIS A 258 6.18 2.09 -3.19
N ARG A 259 6.44 3.37 -2.90
CA ARG A 259 5.58 4.16 -2.00
C ARG A 259 4.17 4.27 -2.60
N GLY A 260 3.12 4.10 -1.81
CA GLY A 260 1.75 4.28 -2.30
C GLY A 260 1.48 5.69 -2.81
N ARG A 261 2.09 6.70 -2.18
CA ARG A 261 2.04 8.12 -2.59
C ARG A 261 2.92 8.46 -3.80
N HIS A 262 3.63 7.50 -4.39
CA HIS A 262 4.34 7.72 -5.64
C HIS A 262 3.30 7.85 -6.74
N ARG A 263 3.25 9.00 -7.40
CA ARG A 263 2.28 9.23 -8.47
C ARG A 263 2.66 8.40 -9.67
N HIS A 264 1.73 7.60 -10.16
CA HIS A 264 2.00 6.65 -11.23
C HIS A 264 0.74 6.29 -12.02
N GLY A 265 0.91 5.47 -13.06
CA GLY A 265 -0.18 4.88 -13.82
C GLY A 265 0.33 3.72 -14.67
N ALA A 266 -0.56 3.11 -15.44
CA ALA A 266 -0.20 2.08 -16.40
C ALA A 266 -0.51 2.56 -17.82
N ARG A 267 0.46 2.44 -18.73
CA ARG A 267 0.26 2.70 -20.16
C ARG A 267 -0.68 1.65 -20.77
N ALA A 268 -1.17 1.95 -21.97
CA ALA A 268 -2.01 1.02 -22.72
C ALA A 268 -1.32 -0.32 -22.96
N THR A 269 -2.06 -1.40 -22.71
CA THR A 269 -1.71 -2.75 -23.21
C THR A 269 -2.11 -2.82 -24.68
N THR A 270 -1.13 -2.95 -25.57
CA THR A 270 -1.33 -2.84 -27.03
C THR A 270 -1.56 -4.18 -27.72
N SER A 271 -1.22 -5.28 -27.07
CA SER A 271 -1.61 -6.62 -27.51
C SER A 271 -1.66 -7.58 -26.33
N GLY A 272 -2.47 -8.63 -26.48
CA GLY A 272 -2.61 -9.68 -25.47
C GLY A 272 -3.27 -9.20 -24.18
N ASN A 273 -3.02 -9.95 -23.11
CA ASN A 273 -3.58 -9.68 -21.79
C ASN A 273 -2.45 -9.62 -20.77
N ARG A 274 -2.51 -8.68 -19.82
CA ARG A 274 -1.56 -8.54 -18.73
C ARG A 274 -2.30 -8.65 -17.42
N VAL A 275 -1.85 -9.55 -16.54
CA VAL A 275 -2.42 -9.70 -15.21
C VAL A 275 -1.37 -9.45 -14.15
N ASN A 276 -1.70 -8.60 -13.18
CA ASN A 276 -0.80 -8.26 -12.09
C ASN A 276 -1.46 -8.54 -10.75
N LEU A 277 -0.68 -9.11 -9.83
CA LEU A 277 -0.97 -9.17 -8.40
C LEU A 277 -0.58 -7.84 -7.76
N LEU A 278 -1.49 -7.23 -7.02
CA LEU A 278 -1.21 -6.08 -6.17
C LEU A 278 -1.46 -6.41 -4.72
N LEU A 279 -0.60 -5.88 -3.85
CA LEU A 279 -0.79 -5.88 -2.41
C LEU A 279 -0.55 -4.47 -1.89
N TRP A 280 -1.64 -3.79 -1.52
CA TRP A 280 -1.58 -2.49 -0.87
C TRP A 280 -1.39 -2.68 0.62
N CYS A 281 -0.19 -2.39 1.12
CA CYS A 281 0.16 -2.55 2.52
C CYS A 281 0.02 -1.21 3.26
N ARG A 282 -0.63 -1.27 4.43
CA ARG A 282 -0.90 -0.10 5.25
C ARG A 282 -0.32 -0.22 6.65
N SER A 283 -0.02 0.93 7.26
CA SER A 283 0.41 1.06 8.65
C SER A 283 -0.54 1.96 9.43
N SER A 284 -1.32 1.39 10.34
CA SER A 284 -2.24 2.15 11.18
C SER A 284 -1.49 3.12 12.08
N VAL A 285 -0.32 2.72 12.60
CA VAL A 285 0.55 3.58 13.43
C VAL A 285 1.05 4.78 12.63
N PHE A 286 1.55 4.57 11.41
CA PHE A 286 2.03 5.67 10.58
C PHE A 286 0.91 6.66 10.24
N ARG A 287 -0.26 6.14 9.87
CA ARG A 287 -1.46 6.95 9.59
C ARG A 287 -1.91 7.77 10.80
N GLU A 288 -1.83 7.21 12.00
CA GLU A 288 -2.13 7.94 13.23
C GLU A 288 -1.10 9.03 13.52
N LEU A 289 0.20 8.72 13.38
CA LEU A 289 1.27 9.72 13.55
C LEU A 289 1.13 10.89 12.57
N LYS A 290 0.67 10.63 11.35
CA LYS A 290 0.43 11.65 10.31
C LYS A 290 -0.59 12.70 10.73
N LYS A 291 -1.57 12.35 11.58
CA LYS A 291 -2.60 13.28 12.06
C LYS A 291 -2.04 14.36 12.98
N TYR A 292 -0.98 14.06 13.75
CA TYR A 292 -0.46 14.97 14.77
C TYR A 292 0.84 15.67 14.39
N LYS A 293 1.64 15.09 13.48
CA LYS A 293 2.94 15.67 13.09
C LYS A 293 2.84 16.47 11.80
N LYS A 294 3.09 17.78 11.90
CA LYS A 294 3.09 18.73 10.77
C LYS A 294 4.11 18.40 9.69
N ASP A 295 5.21 17.74 10.05
CA ASP A 295 6.29 17.40 9.12
C ASP A 295 5.82 16.45 8.00
N PHE A 296 4.78 15.64 8.23
CA PHE A 296 4.19 14.78 7.21
C PHE A 296 3.27 15.52 6.23
N LEU A 297 2.94 16.78 6.47
CA LEU A 297 2.10 17.56 5.56
C LEU A 297 2.92 18.22 4.45
N ASN A 298 4.21 18.49 4.69
CA ASN A 298 5.04 19.31 3.82
C ASN A 298 6.37 18.63 3.46
N PHE A 299 6.33 17.37 3.03
CA PHE A 299 7.55 16.56 2.82
C PHE A 299 8.06 16.50 1.38
N CYS A 300 7.28 16.94 0.39
CA CYS A 300 7.63 16.70 -1.02
C CYS A 300 8.47 17.82 -1.65
N GLY A 301 9.03 17.57 -2.85
CA GLY A 301 9.88 18.52 -3.55
C GLY A 301 9.23 19.89 -3.81
N GLU A 302 7.91 19.95 -4.02
CA GLU A 302 7.18 21.22 -4.14
C GLU A 302 7.17 22.02 -2.84
N CYS A 303 7.01 21.33 -1.70
CA CYS A 303 7.08 21.98 -0.39
C CYS A 303 8.46 22.60 -0.14
N GLN A 304 9.52 21.91 -0.59
CA GLN A 304 10.90 22.41 -0.46
C GLN A 304 11.10 23.66 -1.33
N LYS A 305 10.67 23.62 -2.60
CA LYS A 305 10.74 24.78 -3.50
C LYS A 305 9.95 25.98 -2.99
N GLU A 306 8.73 25.78 -2.51
CA GLU A 306 7.93 26.85 -1.89
C GLU A 306 8.63 27.45 -0.67
N LYS A 307 9.27 26.61 0.17
CA LYS A 307 10.03 27.06 1.33
C LYS A 307 11.26 27.88 0.91
N GLU A 308 12.01 27.42 -0.09
CA GLU A 308 13.16 28.13 -0.63
C GLU A 308 12.76 29.48 -1.26
N ALA A 309 11.70 29.52 -2.05
CA ALA A 309 11.18 30.75 -2.65
C ALA A 309 10.77 31.78 -1.58
N ARG A 310 10.11 31.33 -0.50
CA ARG A 310 9.77 32.19 0.64
C ARG A 310 11.01 32.74 1.34
N LEU A 311 12.03 31.91 1.54
CA LEU A 311 13.30 32.33 2.15
C LEU A 311 14.00 33.39 1.30
N VAL A 312 14.10 33.17 -0.02
CA VAL A 312 14.68 34.14 -0.97
C VAL A 312 13.92 35.47 -0.92
N HIS A 313 12.58 35.44 -0.93
CA HIS A 313 11.78 36.66 -0.85
C HIS A 313 11.96 37.37 0.50
N THR A 314 12.04 36.63 1.61
CA THR A 314 12.23 37.19 2.95
C THR A 314 13.62 37.84 3.07
N MET A 315 14.66 37.20 2.53
CA MET A 315 16.01 37.75 2.49
C MET A 315 16.09 39.01 1.62
N ALA A 316 15.39 39.03 0.48
CA ALA A 316 15.31 40.23 -0.37
C ALA A 316 14.60 41.39 0.33
N ALA A 317 13.48 41.12 1.00
CA ALA A 317 12.75 42.12 1.78
C ALA A 317 13.57 42.64 2.96
N TRP A 318 14.29 41.77 3.67
CA TRP A 318 15.19 42.17 4.76
C TRP A 318 16.33 43.06 4.25
N LYS A 319 16.97 42.70 3.14
CA LYS A 319 18.02 43.54 2.52
C LYS A 319 17.50 44.93 2.11
N GLN A 320 16.29 45.00 1.56
CA GLN A 320 15.66 46.30 1.23
C GLN A 320 15.33 47.10 2.49
N GLY A 321 14.82 46.47 3.54
CA GLY A 321 14.55 47.14 4.83
C GLY A 321 15.80 47.66 5.53
N VAL A 322 16.92 46.92 5.47
CA VAL A 322 18.21 47.36 6.01
C VAL A 322 18.77 48.55 5.22
N LEU A 323 18.70 48.53 3.88
CA LEU A 323 19.15 49.64 3.03
C LEU A 323 18.32 50.93 3.23
N VAL A 324 17.04 50.81 3.57
CA VAL A 324 16.20 51.97 3.93
C VAL A 324 16.54 52.48 5.34
N GLY A 325 16.89 51.60 6.29
CA GLY A 325 17.28 51.98 7.66
C GLY A 325 18.67 52.61 7.79
N GLU A 326 19.60 52.34 6.87
CA GLU A 326 20.91 53.00 6.81
C GLU A 326 20.86 54.39 6.13
N GLY A 327 19.80 54.67 5.36
CA GLY A 327 19.59 56.00 4.76
C GLY A 327 19.15 57.08 5.77
N ASP A 328 18.47 56.67 6.85
CA ASP A 328 17.95 57.60 7.88
C ASP A 328 18.96 57.89 9.01
N THR A 329 20.09 57.19 9.08
CA THR A 329 21.17 57.47 10.07
C THR A 329 22.32 58.28 9.48
N ALA A 330 22.31 58.59 8.19
CA ALA A 330 23.28 59.47 7.52
C ALA A 330 22.82 60.94 7.42
N ALA A 331 21.63 61.26 7.94
CA ALA A 331 21.06 62.60 7.97
C ALA A 331 20.69 63.02 9.40
N SER A 332 21.69 63.19 10.26
CA SER A 332 21.54 63.88 11.55
C SER A 332 22.81 64.61 11.93
#